data_AF-A0A934CHS4-F1
#
_entry.id   AF-A0A934CHS4-F1
#
_cell.length_a   1.000
_cell.length_b   1.000
_cell.length_c   1.000
_cell.angle_alpha   90.00
_cell.angle_beta   90.00
_cell.angle_gamma   90.00
#
_symmetry.space_group_name_H-M   'P 1'
#
loop_
_entity.id
_entity.type
_entity.pdbx_description
1 polymer ?
#
loop_
_entity_poly.entity_id
_entity_poly.type
_entity_poly.pdbx_seq_one_letter_code
_entity_poly.pdbx_strand_id
1 'polypeptide(L)'
;MKRYRHFALFSFALALLIGSGGDVWADRGYVRGPGHHGGHHHHYRGGYGAAWLPGLVLGSALVWAATRPAVVYAEPAPPPVVVVPQGTLAAPPASGDWWYYCRPSGAYYPYVRVCPAPWERVPSGPN
;
A
#
# COMPACT_ATOMS: atom_id res chain seq x y z
N MET A 1 -36.12 20.12 14.76
CA MET A 1 -36.69 19.01 13.94
C MET A 1 -37.59 19.46 12.78
N LYS A 2 -38.41 20.52 12.90
CA LYS A 2 -39.33 20.97 11.82
C LYS A 2 -38.63 21.37 10.49
N ARG A 3 -37.43 22.00 10.56
CA ARG A 3 -36.67 22.47 9.38
C ARG A 3 -36.15 21.34 8.48
N TYR A 4 -35.82 20.18 9.04
CA TYR A 4 -35.34 19.01 8.29
C TYR A 4 -36.46 18.36 7.46
N ARG A 5 -37.69 18.40 7.99
CA ARG A 5 -38.88 17.87 7.30
C ARG A 5 -39.23 18.71 6.07
N HIS A 6 -39.04 20.03 6.13
CA HIS A 6 -39.22 20.91 4.97
C HIS A 6 -38.14 20.70 3.91
N PHE A 7 -36.87 20.52 4.30
CA PHE A 7 -35.78 20.21 3.35
C PHE A 7 -35.97 18.86 2.65
N ALA A 8 -36.40 17.83 3.39
CA ALA A 8 -36.64 16.51 2.84
C ALA A 8 -37.81 16.51 1.84
N LEU A 9 -38.91 17.20 2.17
CA LEU A 9 -40.06 17.33 1.26
C LEU A 9 -39.72 18.15 0.01
N PHE A 10 -38.89 19.19 0.15
CA PHE A 10 -38.44 20.00 -0.99
C PHE A 10 -37.54 19.20 -1.95
N SER A 11 -36.65 18.37 -1.40
CA SER A 11 -35.78 17.48 -2.19
C SER A 11 -36.59 16.41 -2.94
N PHE A 12 -37.60 15.85 -2.28
CA PHE A 12 -38.47 14.84 -2.90
C PHE A 12 -39.36 15.44 -4.00
N ALA A 13 -39.89 16.64 -3.81
CA ALA A 13 -40.66 17.36 -4.82
C ALA A 13 -39.79 17.75 -6.04
N LEU A 14 -38.53 18.14 -5.81
CA LEU A 14 -37.58 18.46 -6.89
C LEU A 14 -37.24 17.22 -7.73
N ALA A 15 -37.04 16.06 -7.09
CA ALA A 15 -36.77 14.81 -7.80
C ALA A 15 -37.95 14.37 -8.69
N LEU A 16 -39.19 14.61 -8.25
CA LEU A 16 -40.41 14.29 -9.01
C LEU A 16 -40.62 15.19 -10.23
N LEU A 17 -40.21 16.47 -10.16
CA LEU A 17 -40.29 17.40 -11.29
C LEU A 17 -39.28 17.06 -12.40
N ILE A 18 -38.11 16.51 -12.06
CA ILE A 18 -37.08 16.13 -13.05
C ILE A 18 -37.47 14.84 -13.81
N GLY A 19 -38.28 13.97 -13.20
CA GLY A 19 -38.68 12.68 -13.78
C GLY A 19 -39.82 12.74 -14.81
N SER A 20 -40.47 13.90 -15.04
CA SER A 20 -41.67 14.01 -15.90
C SER A 20 -41.42 14.63 -17.28
N GLY A 21 -40.19 15.05 -17.60
CA GLY A 21 -39.83 15.68 -18.88
C GLY A 21 -39.36 14.71 -19.97
N GLY A 22 -40.00 13.54 -20.09
CA GLY A 22 -39.41 12.38 -20.77
C GLY A 22 -39.94 11.98 -22.15
N ASP A 23 -40.99 12.55 -22.73
CA ASP A 23 -41.60 11.98 -23.95
C ASP A 23 -42.11 13.05 -24.94
N VAL A 24 -41.22 13.72 -25.68
CA VAL A 24 -41.57 14.67 -26.77
C VAL A 24 -41.08 14.23 -28.15
N TRP A 25 -40.50 13.02 -28.29
CA TRP A 25 -39.88 12.61 -29.57
C TRP A 25 -40.52 11.40 -30.26
N ALA A 26 -41.70 10.97 -29.82
CA ALA A 26 -42.44 9.90 -30.49
C ALA A 26 -43.60 10.45 -31.35
N ASP A 27 -43.40 11.57 -32.05
CA ASP A 27 -44.37 12.08 -33.02
C ASP A 27 -43.71 12.22 -34.40
N ARG A 28 -43.75 11.14 -35.19
CA ARG A 28 -43.48 11.25 -36.63
C ARG A 28 -44.25 10.20 -37.44
N GLY A 29 -45.54 10.53 -37.64
CA GLY A 29 -46.20 10.52 -38.96
C GLY A 29 -46.39 9.17 -39.65
N TYR A 30 -47.56 8.55 -39.44
CA TYR A 30 -48.12 7.58 -40.37
C TYR A 30 -48.82 8.30 -41.53
N VAL A 31 -48.17 8.40 -42.69
CA VAL A 31 -48.83 8.64 -43.97
C VAL A 31 -48.30 7.62 -44.98
N ARG A 32 -49.12 6.62 -45.31
CA ARG A 32 -48.83 5.63 -46.37
C ARG A 32 -49.43 6.11 -47.69
N GLY A 33 -48.57 6.43 -48.66
CA GLY A 33 -48.92 6.50 -50.08
C GLY A 33 -48.32 5.32 -50.85
N PRO A 34 -48.94 4.85 -51.95
CA PRO A 34 -48.46 3.68 -52.69
C PRO A 34 -47.48 4.07 -53.80
N GLY A 35 -46.32 3.42 -53.86
CA GLY A 35 -45.35 3.62 -54.93
C GLY A 35 -44.25 2.57 -54.94
N HIS A 36 -44.27 1.71 -55.96
CA HIS A 36 -43.17 0.82 -56.32
C HIS A 36 -42.03 1.61 -56.97
N HIS A 37 -40.77 1.18 -56.77
CA HIS A 37 -39.71 0.90 -57.77
C HIS A 37 -38.32 0.95 -57.10
N GLY A 38 -37.40 0.18 -57.68
CA GLY A 38 -36.13 -0.26 -57.10
C GLY A 38 -35.12 0.82 -56.74
N GLY A 39 -34.21 0.44 -55.86
CA GLY A 39 -33.06 1.22 -55.48
C GLY A 39 -32.12 0.37 -54.63
N HIS A 40 -31.04 -0.09 -55.25
CA HIS A 40 -29.94 -0.74 -54.56
C HIS A 40 -29.19 0.24 -53.66
N HIS A 41 -28.59 -0.33 -52.61
CA HIS A 41 -27.50 0.21 -51.79
C HIS A 41 -27.81 1.45 -50.93
N HIS A 42 -27.81 1.26 -49.61
CA HIS A 42 -26.72 1.69 -48.73
C HIS A 42 -26.95 1.04 -47.36
N HIS A 43 -26.08 0.11 -46.97
CA HIS A 43 -26.05 -0.43 -45.62
C HIS A 43 -25.52 0.62 -44.65
N TYR A 44 -26.38 1.50 -44.17
CA TYR A 44 -26.16 2.18 -42.89
C TYR A 44 -26.47 1.20 -41.75
N ARG A 45 -25.69 0.11 -41.68
CA ARG A 45 -25.66 -0.83 -40.54
C ARG A 45 -24.61 -0.35 -39.52
N GLY A 46 -24.54 0.95 -39.27
CA GLY A 46 -23.58 1.56 -38.36
C GLY A 46 -24.33 2.40 -37.34
N GLY A 47 -24.43 1.91 -36.11
CA GLY A 47 -24.93 2.75 -35.01
C GLY A 47 -25.41 1.99 -33.80
N TYR A 48 -26.33 1.03 -33.97
CA TYR A 48 -27.13 0.53 -32.84
C TYR A 48 -26.78 -0.89 -32.39
N GLY A 49 -26.22 -1.73 -33.28
CA GLY A 49 -25.91 -3.13 -32.95
C GLY A 49 -24.62 -3.35 -32.17
N ALA A 50 -23.75 -2.34 -32.12
CA ALA A 50 -22.42 -2.39 -31.51
C ALA A 50 -22.22 -1.35 -30.39
N ALA A 51 -23.21 -0.48 -30.13
CA ALA A 51 -23.11 0.58 -29.12
C ALA A 51 -22.98 0.06 -27.68
N TRP A 52 -23.35 -1.19 -27.43
CA TRP A 52 -23.13 -1.87 -26.15
C TRP A 52 -21.67 -2.29 -25.94
N LEU A 53 -20.87 -2.45 -27.00
CA LEU A 53 -19.47 -2.89 -26.90
C LEU A 53 -18.60 -1.87 -26.14
N PRO A 54 -18.63 -0.55 -26.46
CA PRO A 54 -17.91 0.44 -25.66
C PRO A 54 -18.35 0.45 -24.19
N GLY A 55 -19.65 0.34 -23.92
CA GLY A 55 -20.20 0.30 -22.57
C GLY A 55 -19.74 -0.93 -21.78
N LEU A 56 -19.71 -2.10 -22.42
CA LEU A 56 -19.26 -3.35 -21.81
C LEU A 56 -17.75 -3.34 -21.53
N VAL A 57 -16.94 -2.80 -22.44
CA VAL A 57 -15.50 -2.63 -22.23
C VAL A 57 -15.23 -1.66 -21.08
N LEU A 58 -15.84 -0.47 -21.08
CA LEU A 58 -15.66 0.50 -20.01
C LEU A 58 -16.18 -0.01 -18.66
N GLY A 59 -17.35 -0.63 -18.63
CA GLY A 59 -17.92 -1.23 -17.42
C GLY A 59 -17.03 -2.32 -16.85
N SER A 60 -16.54 -3.23 -17.69
CA SER A 60 -15.63 -4.31 -17.28
C SER A 60 -14.31 -3.79 -16.73
N ALA A 61 -13.74 -2.74 -17.34
CA ALA A 61 -12.50 -2.11 -16.89
C ALA A 61 -12.66 -1.47 -15.51
N LEU A 62 -13.78 -0.80 -15.26
CA LEU A 62 -14.09 -0.21 -13.95
C LEU A 62 -14.28 -1.27 -12.87
N VAL A 63 -15.01 -2.34 -13.16
CA VAL A 63 -15.20 -3.46 -12.22
C VAL A 63 -13.85 -4.12 -11.90
N TRP A 64 -13.03 -4.37 -12.92
CA TRP A 64 -11.71 -4.94 -12.74
C TRP A 64 -10.80 -4.04 -11.90
N ALA A 65 -10.79 -2.73 -12.15
CA ALA A 65 -10.02 -1.77 -11.38
C ALA A 65 -10.49 -1.68 -9.91
N ALA A 66 -11.79 -1.80 -9.65
CA ALA A 66 -12.36 -1.72 -8.30
C ALA A 66 -12.17 -3.00 -7.47
N THR A 67 -12.06 -4.15 -8.12
CA THR A 67 -11.99 -5.47 -7.45
C THR A 67 -10.59 -6.06 -7.38
N ARG A 68 -9.60 -5.46 -8.06
CA ARG A 68 -8.23 -5.97 -8.01
C ARG A 68 -7.65 -5.83 -6.58
N PRO A 69 -6.93 -6.84 -6.08
CA PRO A 69 -6.26 -6.75 -4.80
C PRO A 69 -5.15 -5.68 -4.84
N ALA A 70 -4.96 -4.97 -3.72
CA ALA A 70 -3.82 -4.09 -3.56
C ALA A 70 -2.53 -4.93 -3.44
N VAL A 71 -1.52 -4.57 -4.22
CA VAL A 71 -0.18 -5.14 -4.06
C VAL A 71 0.46 -4.47 -2.85
N VAL A 72 0.69 -5.22 -1.78
CA VAL A 72 1.41 -4.76 -0.60
C VAL A 72 2.84 -5.25 -0.70
N TYR A 73 3.79 -4.31 -0.77
CA TYR A 73 5.21 -4.62 -0.64
C TYR A 73 5.56 -4.63 0.84
N ALA A 74 6.04 -5.78 1.35
CA ALA A 74 6.61 -5.84 2.68
C ALA A 74 8.02 -5.24 2.63
N GLU A 75 8.25 -4.19 3.41
CA GLU A 75 9.60 -3.67 3.63
C GLU A 75 10.41 -4.74 4.38
N PRO A 76 11.65 -5.04 3.94
CA PRO A 76 12.53 -5.92 4.71
C PRO A 76 12.75 -5.38 6.12
N ALA A 77 12.53 -6.22 7.13
CA ALA A 77 12.81 -5.84 8.51
C ALA A 77 14.31 -5.52 8.68
N PRO A 78 14.67 -4.46 9.43
CA PRO A 78 16.07 -4.16 9.71
C PRO A 78 16.72 -5.32 10.47
N PRO A 79 18.01 -5.62 10.21
CA PRO A 79 18.71 -6.70 10.89
C PRO A 79 18.75 -6.43 12.40
N PRO A 80 18.64 -7.48 13.24
CA PRO A 80 18.73 -7.32 14.68
C PRO A 80 20.12 -6.77 15.05
N VAL A 81 20.15 -5.69 15.82
CA VAL A 81 21.39 -5.15 16.39
C VAL A 81 21.81 -6.08 17.52
N VAL A 82 22.79 -6.95 17.24
CA VAL A 82 23.42 -7.77 18.27
C VAL A 82 24.39 -6.88 19.04
N VAL A 83 23.98 -6.42 20.21
CA VAL A 83 24.89 -5.81 21.18
C VAL A 83 25.68 -6.97 21.80
N VAL A 84 26.87 -7.23 21.29
CA VAL A 84 27.84 -8.10 21.96
C VAL A 84 28.33 -7.35 23.18
N PRO A 85 28.09 -7.84 24.41
CA PRO A 85 28.74 -7.26 25.58
C PRO A 85 30.24 -7.38 25.35
N GLN A 86 30.92 -6.26 25.11
CA GLN A 86 32.37 -6.22 25.20
C GLN A 86 32.66 -6.57 26.65
N GLY A 87 33.08 -7.81 26.89
CA GLY A 87 33.36 -8.34 28.21
C GLY A 87 34.54 -7.57 28.80
N THR A 88 34.27 -6.39 29.35
CA THR A 88 35.22 -5.61 30.12
C THR A 88 35.35 -6.31 31.46
N LEU A 89 36.20 -7.34 31.52
CA LEU A 89 36.49 -8.02 32.75
C LEU A 89 37.39 -7.11 33.58
N ALA A 90 36.85 -6.57 34.67
CA ALA A 90 37.64 -5.90 35.68
C ALA A 90 38.72 -6.87 36.18
N ALA A 91 39.96 -6.38 36.36
CA ALA A 91 41.02 -7.20 36.90
C ALA A 91 40.61 -7.74 38.29
N PRO A 92 40.78 -9.05 38.57
CA PRO A 92 40.60 -9.58 39.91
C PRO A 92 41.53 -8.84 40.91
N PRO A 93 41.18 -8.77 42.21
CA PRO A 93 42.02 -8.11 43.20
C PRO A 93 43.43 -8.71 43.17
N ALA A 94 44.45 -7.84 43.10
CA ALA A 94 45.84 -8.24 43.02
C ALA A 94 46.22 -9.09 44.26
N SER A 95 46.43 -10.40 44.07
CA SER A 95 47.10 -11.25 45.03
C SER A 95 48.60 -11.18 44.77
N GLY A 96 49.41 -10.97 45.81
CA GLY A 96 50.84 -10.61 45.69
C GLY A 96 51.73 -11.57 44.88
N ASP A 97 51.26 -12.78 44.61
CA ASP A 97 51.98 -13.81 43.86
C ASP A 97 51.74 -13.75 42.33
N TRP A 98 50.75 -12.97 41.87
CA TRP A 98 50.30 -13.00 40.47
C TRP A 98 50.12 -11.59 39.88
N TRP A 99 50.65 -11.41 38.67
CA TRP A 99 50.40 -10.25 37.81
C TRP A 99 49.31 -10.59 36.80
N TYR A 100 48.57 -9.56 36.40
CA TYR A 100 47.53 -9.67 35.38
C TYR A 100 47.97 -8.95 34.11
N TYR A 101 48.11 -9.73 33.03
CA TYR A 101 48.51 -9.25 31.72
C TYR A 101 47.31 -9.25 30.77
N CYS A 102 47.12 -8.14 30.04
CA CYS A 102 46.11 -8.05 29.00
C CYS A 102 46.77 -8.27 27.64
N ARG A 103 46.56 -9.44 27.04
CA ARG A 103 47.15 -9.81 25.73
C ARG A 103 46.78 -8.86 24.58
N PRO A 104 45.53 -8.37 24.44
CA PRO A 104 45.17 -7.42 23.38
C PRO A 104 45.87 -6.05 23.46
N SER A 105 46.15 -5.54 24.66
CA SER A 105 46.78 -4.23 24.85
C SER A 105 48.29 -4.31 25.11
N GLY A 106 48.83 -5.51 25.33
CA GLY A 106 50.26 -5.74 25.53
C GLY A 106 50.79 -5.19 26.86
N ALA A 107 49.92 -4.97 27.85
CA ALA A 107 50.29 -4.30 29.10
C ALA A 107 49.64 -4.93 30.33
N TYR A 108 50.25 -4.67 31.48
CA TYR A 108 49.84 -5.18 32.79
C TYR A 108 48.86 -4.25 33.48
N TYR A 109 48.05 -4.80 34.38
CA TYR A 109 47.37 -3.98 35.39
C TYR A 109 48.42 -3.30 36.30
N PRO A 110 48.27 -2.02 36.70
CA PRO A 110 47.13 -1.10 36.49
C PRO A 110 47.22 -0.22 35.24
N TYR A 111 48.27 -0.38 34.41
CA TYR A 111 48.45 0.42 33.19
C TYR A 111 47.30 0.24 32.21
N VAL A 112 46.71 -0.97 32.19
CA VAL A 112 45.44 -1.25 31.55
C VAL A 112 44.42 -1.50 32.66
N ARG A 113 43.36 -0.69 32.70
CA ARG A 113 42.30 -0.86 33.73
C ARG A 113 41.23 -1.86 33.30
N VAL A 114 41.01 -1.97 31.99
CA VAL A 114 39.96 -2.76 31.38
C VAL A 114 40.56 -3.52 30.20
N CYS A 115 40.43 -4.85 30.23
CA CYS A 115 40.83 -5.70 29.13
C CYS A 115 39.57 -6.16 28.36
N PRO A 116 39.53 -6.07 27.02
CA PRO A 116 38.42 -6.60 26.21
C PRO A 116 38.43 -8.13 26.11
N ALA A 117 39.45 -8.78 26.69
CA ALA A 117 39.60 -10.21 26.80
C ALA A 117 39.84 -10.59 28.28
N PRO A 118 39.74 -11.87 28.66
CA PRO A 118 40.13 -12.33 29.99
C PRO A 118 41.60 -12.00 30.30
N TRP A 119 41.86 -11.61 31.54
CA TRP A 119 43.19 -11.35 32.07
C TRP A 119 44.02 -12.64 32.15
N GLU A 120 45.26 -12.59 31.67
CA GLU A 120 46.24 -13.68 31.79
C GLU A 120 47.00 -13.53 33.12
N ARG A 121 47.01 -14.59 33.93
CA ARG A 121 47.75 -14.63 35.20
C ARG A 121 49.19 -15.05 34.93
N VAL A 122 50.13 -14.24 35.36
CA VAL A 122 51.57 -14.46 35.19
C VAL A 122 52.29 -14.34 36.54
N PRO A 123 53.32 -15.16 36.82
CA PRO A 123 54.06 -15.09 38.08
C PRO A 123 54.71 -13.72 38.31
N SER A 124 54.75 -13.27 39.56
CA SER A 124 55.34 -11.97 39.95
C SER A 124 56.86 -11.92 40.06
N GLY A 125 57.55 -13.05 39.89
CA GLY A 125 59.00 -13.16 40.04
C GLY A 125 59.60 -14.36 39.32
N PRO A 126 60.93 -14.50 39.32
CA PRO A 126 61.60 -15.68 38.80
C PRO A 126 61.26 -16.90 39.65
N ASN A 127 61.02 -18.03 38.98
CA ASN A 127 60.78 -19.33 39.60
C ASN A 127 62.03 -19.86 40.30
#